data_AF-A0A358KJX5-F1
#
_entry.id   AF-A0A358KJX5-F1
#
_cell.length_a   1.000
_cell.length_b   1.000
_cell.length_c   1.000
_cell.angle_alpha   90.00
_cell.angle_beta   90.00
_cell.angle_gamma   90.00
#
_symmetry.space_group_name_H-M   'P 1'
#
loop_
_entity.id
_entity.type
_entity.pdbx_description
1 polymer ?
#
loop_
_entity_poly.entity_id
_entity_poly.type
_entity_poly.pdbx_seq_one_letter_code
_entity_poly.pdbx_strand_id
1 'polypeptide(L)' 'MFSFNHTRGMLLARAALGLSLGQVAAAENWPTFRGDGARGISENKNLPLEWDAKQNKNIEWKTAVPGLGWSNPVVHSGR' A
#
# COMPACT_ATOMS: atom_id res chain seq x y z
N MET A 1 -44.36 -31.77 -25.30
CA MET A 1 -43.22 -32.72 -25.35
C MET A 1 -41.99 -31.90 -25.74
N PHE A 2 -40.86 -32.10 -25.04
CA PHE A 2 -39.54 -31.44 -25.25
C PHE A 2 -39.47 -29.95 -24.85
N SER A 3 -38.45 -29.39 -24.20
CA SER A 3 -37.18 -29.89 -23.63
C SER A 3 -36.48 -28.75 -22.85
N PHE A 4 -35.79 -29.10 -21.77
CA PHE A 4 -34.48 -28.60 -21.28
C PHE A 4 -34.21 -27.12 -20.89
N ASN A 5 -34.16 -26.90 -19.56
CA ASN A 5 -32.99 -26.45 -18.78
C ASN A 5 -31.96 -25.53 -19.47
N HIS A 6 -32.02 -24.20 -19.26
CA HIS A 6 -30.88 -23.30 -19.54
C HIS A 6 -30.57 -22.25 -18.45
N THR A 7 -31.41 -22.04 -17.44
CA THR A 7 -31.25 -20.87 -16.54
C THR A 7 -30.56 -21.14 -15.21
N ARG A 8 -30.06 -22.36 -14.96
CA ARG A 8 -29.40 -22.70 -13.68
C ARG A 8 -27.88 -22.48 -13.69
N GLY A 9 -27.26 -22.30 -14.85
CA GLY A 9 -25.80 -22.11 -14.97
C GLY A 9 -25.30 -20.69 -14.73
N MET A 10 -26.15 -19.67 -14.90
CA MET A 10 -25.72 -18.26 -14.86
C MET A 10 -25.77 -17.59 -13.48
N LEU A 11 -26.35 -18.22 -12.46
CA LEU A 11 -26.44 -17.63 -11.13
C LEU A 11 -25.23 -17.91 -10.23
N LEU A 12 -24.45 -18.97 -10.52
CA LEU A 12 -23.24 -19.27 -9.74
C LEU A 12 -22.02 -18.43 -10.19
N ALA A 13 -21.98 -17.96 -11.44
CA ALA A 13 -20.89 -17.13 -11.94
C ALA A 13 -20.92 -15.68 -11.42
N ARG A 14 -22.06 -15.18 -10.90
CA ARG A 14 -22.17 -13.82 -10.34
C ARG A 14 -21.93 -13.76 -8.83
N ALA A 15 -21.98 -14.89 -8.13
CA ALA A 15 -21.71 -14.94 -6.69
C ALA A 15 -20.20 -14.99 -6.37
N ALA A 16 -19.36 -15.44 -7.31
CA ALA A 16 -17.92 -15.55 -7.12
C ALA A 16 -17.13 -14.24 -7.37
N LEU A 17 -17.76 -13.21 -7.95
CA LEU A 17 -17.11 -11.92 -8.24
C LEU A 17 -17.23 -10.88 -7.11
N GLY A 18 -17.86 -11.24 -5.99
CA GLY A 18 -18.30 -10.26 -4.98
C GLY A 18 -17.35 -10.02 -3.81
N LEU A 19 -16.39 -10.91 -3.53
CA LEU A 19 -15.61 -10.87 -2.28
C LEU A 19 -14.11 -11.10 -2.50
N SER A 20 -13.49 -10.27 -3.32
CA SER A 20 -12.07 -9.95 -3.12
C SER A 20 -11.99 -8.55 -2.50
N LEU A 21 -12.39 -8.43 -1.24
CA LEU A 21 -11.94 -7.32 -0.40
C LEU A 21 -10.43 -7.50 -0.28
N GLY A 22 -9.68 -6.85 -1.17
CA GLY A 22 -8.23 -6.82 -1.12
C GLY A 22 -7.84 -6.36 0.28
N GLN A 23 -7.08 -7.20 0.98
CA GLN A 23 -6.60 -6.90 2.31
C GLN A 23 -5.71 -5.67 2.19
N VAL A 24 -6.22 -4.51 2.61
CA VAL A 24 -5.42 -3.28 2.68
C VAL A 24 -4.41 -3.52 3.79
N ALA A 25 -3.22 -3.97 3.43
CA ALA A 25 -2.11 -4.02 4.36
C ALA A 25 -1.85 -2.59 4.83
N ALA A 26 -2.16 -2.31 6.10
CA ALA A 26 -1.84 -1.02 6.69
C ALA A 26 -0.31 -0.90 6.76
N ALA A 27 0.24 0.15 6.15
CA ALA A 27 1.64 0.48 6.33
C ALA A 27 1.93 0.81 7.81
N GLU A 28 3.16 0.54 8.25
CA GLU A 28 3.62 0.88 9.60
C GLU A 28 3.49 2.39 9.84
N ASN A 29 2.98 2.77 11.03
CA ASN A 29 2.97 4.17 11.45
C ASN A 29 4.37 4.60 11.91
N TRP A 30 4.78 5.80 11.54
CA TRP A 30 6.04 6.43 11.95
C TRP A 30 5.77 7.82 12.54
N PRO A 31 5.17 7.91 13.74
CA PRO A 31 4.54 9.14 14.24
C PRO A 31 5.50 10.18 14.82
N THR A 32 6.78 9.85 14.99
CA THR A 32 7.79 10.75 15.60
C THR A 32 9.17 10.53 14.99
N PHE A 33 10.13 11.38 15.38
CA PHE A 33 11.53 11.17 15.04
C PHE A 33 11.97 9.77 15.47
N ARG A 34 12.47 8.99 14.51
CA ARG A 34 12.84 7.58 14.68
C ARG A 34 11.66 6.63 15.03
N GLY A 35 10.43 7.00 14.70
CA GLY A 35 9.30 6.09 14.75
C GLY A 35 8.86 5.71 16.16
N ASP A 36 8.15 4.60 16.30
CA ASP A 36 7.59 4.19 17.58
C ASP A 36 8.67 3.98 18.66
N GLY A 37 8.43 4.56 19.84
CA GLY A 37 9.40 4.58 20.95
C GLY A 37 10.75 5.24 20.63
N ALA A 38 10.86 6.02 19.54
CA ALA A 38 12.09 6.70 19.10
C ALA A 38 13.30 5.79 18.83
N ARG A 39 13.06 4.53 18.45
CA ARG A 39 14.12 3.51 18.29
C ARG A 39 14.81 3.53 16.92
N GLY A 40 14.10 3.92 15.87
CA GLY A 40 14.62 3.97 14.49
C GLY A 40 14.71 2.60 13.84
N ILE A 41 13.82 1.68 14.21
CA ILE A 41 13.79 0.29 13.73
C ILE A 41 12.47 0.12 12.98
N SER A 42 12.53 -0.40 11.74
CA SER A 42 11.34 -0.85 11.00
C SER A 42 11.34 -2.37 10.89
N GLU A 43 10.14 -2.96 10.85
CA GLU A 43 9.94 -4.40 10.64
C GLU A 43 9.92 -4.78 9.15
N ASN A 44 10.02 -3.81 8.24
CA ASN A 44 10.01 -4.04 6.81
C ASN A 44 11.26 -4.79 6.34
N LYS A 45 11.06 -6.01 5.82
CA LYS A 45 12.14 -6.90 5.35
C LYS A 45 12.57 -6.64 3.91
N ASN A 46 11.79 -5.87 3.15
CA ASN A 46 11.93 -5.68 1.71
C ASN A 46 12.36 -4.25 1.36
N LEU A 47 13.19 -3.63 2.21
CA LEU A 47 13.71 -2.30 1.95
C LEU A 47 14.78 -2.35 0.83
N PRO A 48 14.75 -1.43 -0.13
CA PRO A 48 15.78 -1.35 -1.16
C PRO A 48 17.13 -0.96 -0.53
N LEU A 49 18.19 -1.67 -0.94
CA LEU A 49 19.55 -1.48 -0.43
C LEU A 49 20.33 -0.39 -1.18
N GLU A 50 19.84 0.02 -2.35
CA GLU A 50 20.49 1.00 -3.20
C GLU A 50 19.51 2.12 -3.54
N TRP A 51 20.00 3.36 -3.62
CA TRP A 51 19.19 4.54 -3.89
C TRP A 51 19.96 5.52 -4.77
N ASP A 52 19.29 6.12 -5.76
CA ASP A 52 19.86 7.22 -6.54
C ASP A 52 18.79 8.26 -6.85
N ALA A 53 18.87 9.41 -6.19
CA ALA A 53 17.93 10.52 -6.37
C ALA A 53 18.09 11.25 -7.71
N LYS A 54 19.27 11.23 -8.32
CA LYS A 54 19.52 11.86 -9.63
C LYS A 54 18.98 10.99 -10.76
N GLN A 55 19.15 9.68 -10.65
CA GLN A 55 18.66 8.70 -11.62
C GLN A 55 17.23 8.22 -11.34
N ASN A 56 16.61 8.70 -10.25
CA ASN A 56 15.27 8.29 -9.82
C ASN A 56 15.14 6.79 -9.52
N LYS A 57 16.22 6.15 -9.05
CA LYS A 57 16.25 4.73 -8.71
C LYS A 57 15.69 4.51 -7.31
N ASN A 58 14.71 3.60 -7.22
CA ASN A 58 13.98 3.26 -5.99
C ASN A 58 13.25 4.46 -5.33
N ILE A 59 12.95 5.52 -6.11
CA ILE A 59 12.16 6.68 -5.65
C ILE A 59 10.72 6.52 -6.14
N GLU A 60 9.78 6.25 -5.22
CA GLU A 60 8.35 6.14 -5.55
C GLU A 60 7.75 7.52 -5.90
N TRP A 61 8.08 8.53 -5.10
CA TRP A 61 7.57 9.88 -5.28
C TRP A 61 8.51 10.92 -4.65
N LYS A 62 8.32 12.18 -5.06
CA LYS A 62 8.95 13.35 -4.47
C LYS A 62 8.01 14.54 -4.58
N THR A 63 8.12 15.48 -3.64
CA THR A 63 7.37 16.73 -3.66
C THR A 63 8.29 17.90 -3.39
N ALA A 64 8.00 19.04 -4.01
CA ALA A 64 8.69 20.28 -3.68
C ALA A 64 8.23 20.76 -2.29
N VAL A 65 9.18 21.09 -1.43
CA VAL A 65 8.92 21.70 -0.11
C VAL A 65 9.33 23.17 -0.19
N PRO A 66 8.44 24.12 0.17
CA PRO A 66 8.81 25.54 0.19
C PRO A 66 9.94 25.83 1.18
N GLY A 67 10.92 26.62 0.75
CA GLY A 67 12.03 27.03 1.61
C GLY A 67 13.04 25.92 1.93
N LEU A 68 13.72 26.04 3.06
CA LEU A 68 14.66 25.04 3.55
C LEU A 68 13.95 24.11 4.54
N GLY A 69 14.07 22.79 4.33
CA GLY A 69 13.50 21.79 5.22
C GLY A 69 14.44 21.46 6.38
N TRP A 70 14.01 21.74 7.62
CA TRP A 70 14.73 21.38 8.86
C TRP A 70 13.96 20.36 9.72
N SER A 71 12.79 19.91 9.25
CA SER A 71 11.89 19.00 9.95
C SER A 71 12.15 17.53 9.58
N ASN A 72 11.67 16.63 10.42
CA ASN A 72 11.58 15.20 10.10
C ASN A 72 10.14 14.86 9.68
N PRO A 73 9.93 14.24 8.51
CA PRO A 73 8.60 13.76 8.13
C PRO A 73 8.15 12.64 9.08
N VAL A 74 6.85 12.60 9.35
CA VAL A 74 6.17 11.53 10.08
C VAL A 74 5.11 10.92 9.16
N VAL A 75 4.78 9.65 9.37
CA VAL A 75 3.72 8.96 8.63
C VAL A 75 2.71 8.42 9.61
N HIS A 76 1.42 8.67 9.38
CA HIS A 76 0.35 8.07 10.18
C HIS A 76 -0.86 7.75 9.31
N SER A 77 -1.40 6.54 9.46
CA SER A 77 -2.53 6.07 8.65
C SER A 77 -2.29 6.20 7.13
N GLY A 78 -1.03 5.98 6.70
CA GLY A 78 -0.64 6.02 5.29
C GLY A 78 -0.58 7.41 4.66
N ARG A 79 -0.39 8.46 5.46
CA ARG A 79 -0.22 9.85 5.01
C ARG A 79 0.96 10.52 5.70
#